data_AF-A0A0W1R344-F1
#
_entry.id   AF-A0A0W1R344-F1
#
_cell.length_a   1.000
_cell.length_b   1.000
_cell.length_c   1.000
_cell.angle_alpha   90.00
_cell.angle_beta   90.00
_cell.angle_gamma   90.00
#
_symmetry.space_group_name_H-M   'P 1'
#
loop_
_entity.id
_entity.type
_entity.pdbx_description
1 polymer ?
#
loop_
_entity_poly.entity_id
_entity_poly.type
_entity_poly.pdbx_seq_one_letter_code
_entity_poly.pdbx_strand_id
1 'polypeptide(L)'
;MRVRMNDSRKQRYETLTEATGEKTKSKALDKAAAYYIKMRGDTVAVPNGRVSELMALATRQGSVTPAEIADCLDVDELPVCYESSWSVGEDSD
;
A
#
# COMPACT_ATOMS: atom_id res chain seq x y z
N MET A 1 23.77 -4.82 -13.39
CA MET A 1 24.19 -4.96 -11.97
C MET A 1 24.20 -6.43 -11.59
N ARG A 2 25.29 -6.96 -10.99
CA ARG A 2 25.34 -8.35 -10.51
C ARG A 2 25.29 -8.36 -8.98
N VAL A 3 24.15 -8.74 -8.42
CA VAL A 3 23.98 -8.83 -6.97
C VAL A 3 24.43 -10.21 -6.50
N ARG A 4 25.36 -10.28 -5.54
CA ARG A 4 25.71 -11.55 -4.89
C ARG A 4 24.49 -12.14 -4.20
N MET A 5 24.22 -13.42 -4.36
CA MET A 5 23.13 -14.09 -3.64
C MET A 5 23.65 -14.78 -2.40
N ASN A 6 22.94 -14.57 -1.29
CA ASN A 6 22.98 -15.43 -0.11
C ASN A 6 21.55 -15.90 0.16
N ASP A 7 21.37 -16.85 1.08
CA ASP A 7 20.07 -17.47 1.28
C ASP A 7 19.03 -16.48 1.84
N SER A 8 19.45 -15.56 2.71
CA SER A 8 18.61 -14.44 3.16
C SER A 8 18.11 -13.56 2.00
N ARG A 9 18.95 -13.28 1.00
CA ARG A 9 18.58 -12.46 -0.16
C ARG A 9 17.68 -13.24 -1.12
N LYS A 10 17.91 -14.54 -1.31
CA LYS A 10 17.01 -15.40 -2.08
C LYS A 10 15.61 -15.35 -1.47
N GLN A 11 15.50 -15.59 -0.16
CA GLN A 11 14.21 -15.56 0.54
C GLN A 11 13.51 -14.21 0.41
N ARG A 12 14.23 -13.10 0.58
CA ARG A 12 13.66 -11.76 0.38
C ARG A 12 13.12 -11.55 -1.02
N TYR A 13 13.77 -12.10 -2.05
CA TYR A 13 13.28 -11.98 -3.42
C TYR A 13 12.08 -12.88 -3.70
N GLU A 14 11.98 -14.05 -3.06
CA GLU A 14 10.75 -14.87 -3.09
C GLU A 14 9.57 -14.07 -2.50
N THR A 15 9.74 -13.58 -1.25
CA THR A 15 8.71 -12.79 -0.56
C THR A 15 8.35 -11.50 -1.31
N LEU A 16 9.33 -10.84 -1.93
CA LEU A 16 9.06 -9.65 -2.74
C LEU A 16 8.22 -9.98 -3.97
N THR A 17 8.50 -11.12 -4.61
CA THR A 17 7.76 -11.57 -5.79
C THR A 17 6.30 -11.85 -5.42
N GLU A 18 6.07 -12.49 -4.27
CA GLU A 18 4.74 -12.70 -3.70
C GLU A 18 4.03 -11.37 -3.38
N ALA A 19 4.67 -10.48 -2.62
CA ALA A 19 4.09 -9.20 -2.20
C ALA A 19 3.76 -8.26 -3.38
N THR A 20 4.51 -8.38 -4.49
CA THR A 20 4.28 -7.54 -5.68
C THR A 20 3.30 -8.16 -6.68
N GLY A 21 2.98 -9.45 -6.53
CA GLY A 21 2.20 -10.24 -7.50
C GLY A 21 2.93 -10.50 -8.83
N GLU A 22 4.24 -10.21 -8.89
CA GLU A 22 5.02 -10.34 -10.12
C GLU A 22 5.48 -11.78 -10.36
N LYS A 23 5.75 -12.14 -11.62
CA LYS A 23 6.22 -13.50 -11.96
C LYS A 23 7.74 -13.66 -11.92
N THR A 24 8.47 -12.55 -11.83
CA THR A 24 9.93 -12.54 -11.94
C THR A 24 10.54 -11.59 -10.92
N LYS A 25 11.72 -11.97 -10.40
CA LYS A 25 12.49 -11.17 -9.43
C LYS A 25 12.84 -9.79 -9.98
N SER A 26 13.13 -9.69 -11.29
CA SER A 26 13.44 -8.42 -11.95
C SER A 26 12.26 -7.46 -11.90
N LYS A 27 11.07 -7.89 -12.34
CA LYS A 27 9.86 -7.05 -12.29
C LYS A 27 9.46 -6.68 -10.86
N ALA A 28 9.59 -7.62 -9.93
CA ALA A 28 9.34 -7.37 -8.51
C ALA A 28 10.27 -6.26 -7.96
N LEU A 29 11.55 -6.29 -8.34
CA LEU A 29 12.51 -5.24 -7.98
C LEU A 29 12.18 -3.89 -8.63
N ASP A 30 11.81 -3.87 -9.90
CA ASP A 30 11.43 -2.63 -10.60
C ASP A 30 10.21 -1.99 -9.94
N LYS A 31 9.18 -2.78 -9.63
CA LYS A 31 7.97 -2.32 -8.94
C LYS A 31 8.27 -1.83 -7.53
N ALA A 32 9.12 -2.54 -6.78
CA ALA A 32 9.54 -2.14 -5.44
C ALA A 32 10.37 -0.84 -5.44
N ALA A 33 11.27 -0.68 -6.41
CA ALA A 33 12.05 0.54 -6.58
C ALA A 33 11.15 1.74 -6.91
N ALA A 34 10.21 1.57 -7.85
CA ALA A 34 9.23 2.59 -8.19
C ALA A 34 8.39 2.98 -6.97
N TYR A 35 7.89 2.00 -6.22
CA TYR A 35 7.14 2.24 -4.98
C TYR A 35 7.96 3.02 -3.96
N TYR A 36 9.19 2.60 -3.68
CA TYR A 36 10.06 3.26 -2.71
C TYR A 36 10.35 4.72 -3.10
N ILE A 37 10.66 4.98 -4.37
CA ILE A 37 10.92 6.34 -4.87
C ILE A 37 9.67 7.22 -4.71
N LYS A 38 8.48 6.72 -5.08
CA LYS A 38 7.22 7.45 -4.90
C LYS A 38 6.90 7.75 -3.44
N MET A 39 7.13 6.80 -2.55
CA MET A 39 6.79 6.93 -1.13
C MET A 39 7.78 7.81 -0.36
N ARG A 40 9.08 7.60 -0.57
CA ARG A 40 10.15 8.35 0.08
C ARG A 40 10.24 9.77 -0.48
N GLY A 41 10.10 9.93 -1.79
CA GLY A 41 10.46 11.16 -2.49
C GLY A 41 11.95 11.45 -2.38
N ASP A 42 12.29 12.74 -2.21
CA ASP A 42 13.67 13.23 -2.11
C ASP A 42 14.55 12.84 -3.31
N THR A 43 13.93 12.87 -4.50
CA THR A 43 14.61 12.67 -5.77
C THR A 43 14.24 13.80 -6.73
N VAL A 44 15.05 14.02 -7.77
CA VAL A 44 14.76 15.04 -8.79
C VAL A 44 13.40 14.82 -9.46
N ALA A 45 13.01 13.56 -9.65
CA ALA A 45 11.74 13.20 -10.28
C ALA A 45 10.54 13.24 -9.31
N VAL A 46 10.77 12.97 -8.02
CA VAL A 46 9.74 12.95 -6.97
C VAL A 46 10.31 13.71 -5.77
N PRO A 47 10.18 15.05 -5.73
CA PRO A 47 10.77 15.87 -4.66
C PRO A 47 10.07 15.64 -3.32
N ASN A 48 8.74 15.50 -3.32
CA ASN A 48 7.94 15.17 -2.15
C ASN A 48 7.36 13.76 -2.31
N GLY A 49 7.60 12.89 -1.33
CA GLY A 49 7.04 11.53 -1.31
C GLY A 49 5.64 11.50 -0.72
N ARG A 50 4.85 10.48 -1.08
CA ARG A 50 3.46 10.32 -0.61
C ARG A 50 3.32 10.25 0.91
N VAL A 51 4.32 9.73 1.62
CA VAL A 51 4.31 9.71 3.10
C VAL A 51 4.39 11.12 3.68
N SER A 52 5.20 12.00 3.07
CA SER A 52 5.28 13.41 3.49
C SER A 52 3.94 14.13 3.25
N GLU A 53 3.32 13.87 2.10
CA GLU A 53 1.99 14.40 1.77
C GLU A 53 0.93 13.93 2.77
N LEU A 54 0.96 12.66 3.17
CA LEU A 54 0.04 12.12 4.18
C LEU A 54 0.23 12.79 5.53
N MET A 55 1.47 13.02 5.97
CA MET A 55 1.76 13.70 7.23
C MET A 55 1.30 15.18 7.20
N ALA A 56 1.48 15.85 6.06
CA ALA A 56 0.97 17.21 5.85
C ALA A 56 -0.56 17.25 5.87
N LEU A 57 -1.24 16.27 5.27
CA LEU A 57 -2.69 16.12 5.31
C LEU A 57 -3.19 15.95 6.75
N ALA A 58 -2.59 15.02 7.49
CA ALA A 58 -2.92 14.77 8.89
C ALA A 58 -2.72 16.00 9.78
N THR A 59 -1.62 16.74 9.57
CA THR A 59 -1.35 17.98 10.30
C THR A 59 -2.40 19.05 10.01
N ARG A 60 -2.86 19.14 8.76
CA ARG A 60 -3.84 20.15 8.33
C ARG A 60 -5.26 19.85 8.81
N GLN A 61 -5.67 18.59 8.82
CA GLN A 61 -7.04 18.17 9.14
C GLN A 61 -7.22 17.73 10.61
N GLY A 62 -6.14 17.37 11.30
CA GLY A 62 -6.16 16.83 12.66
C GLY A 62 -6.46 15.34 12.74
N SER A 63 -7.22 14.79 11.79
CA SER A 63 -7.42 13.35 11.59
C SER A 63 -7.50 13.02 10.10
N VAL A 64 -7.18 11.78 9.75
CA VAL A 64 -7.25 11.26 8.37
C VAL A 64 -7.97 9.92 8.40
N THR A 65 -8.94 9.75 7.51
CA THR A 65 -9.70 8.51 7.38
C THR A 65 -8.93 7.43 6.61
N PRO A 66 -9.28 6.14 6.77
CA PRO A 66 -8.67 5.07 5.97
C PRO A 66 -8.78 5.28 4.45
N ALA A 67 -9.88 5.86 3.96
CA ALA A 67 -10.06 6.19 2.54
C ALA A 67 -9.06 7.25 2.08
N GLU A 68 -8.91 8.35 2.84
CA GLU A 68 -7.94 9.40 2.52
C GLU A 68 -6.48 8.91 2.59
N ILE A 69 -6.18 7.94 3.48
CA ILE A 69 -4.88 7.27 3.52
C ILE A 69 -4.65 6.47 2.24
N ALA A 70 -5.63 5.68 1.79
CA ALA A 70 -5.53 4.87 0.58
C ALA A 70 -5.33 5.76 -0.67
N ASP A 71 -6.12 6.84 -0.79
CA ASP A 71 -6.00 7.83 -1.87
C ASP A 71 -4.61 8.47 -1.90
N CYS A 72 -4.08 8.85 -0.73
CA CYS A 72 -2.78 9.50 -0.64
C CYS A 72 -1.64 8.54 -1.01
N LEU A 73 -1.72 7.29 -0.55
CA LEU A 73 -0.69 6.27 -0.74
C LEU A 73 -0.85 5.47 -2.04
N ASP A 74 -1.81 5.79 -2.91
CA ASP A 74 -2.03 5.07 -4.19
C ASP A 74 -2.16 3.55 -3.94
N VAL A 75 -2.79 3.20 -2.80
CA VAL A 75 -3.10 1.81 -2.43
C VAL A 75 -4.51 1.55 -2.93
N ASP A 76 -4.72 0.43 -3.64
CA ASP A 76 -6.06 -0.02 -4.01
C ASP A 76 -6.95 0.05 -2.75
N GLU A 77 -8.04 0.83 -2.82
CA GLU A 77 -8.96 1.06 -1.71
C GLU A 77 -9.23 -0.25 -0.95
N LEU A 78 -9.22 -0.22 0.38
CA LEU A 78 -9.59 -1.38 1.19
C LEU A 78 -10.99 -1.84 0.75
N PRO A 79 -11.18 -3.10 0.34
CA PRO A 79 -12.50 -3.58 -0.01
C PRO A 79 -13.38 -3.57 1.24
N VAL A 80 -14.30 -2.60 1.34
CA VAL A 80 -15.26 -2.51 2.43
C VAL A 80 -16.45 -3.40 2.09
N CYS A 81 -16.58 -4.52 2.80
CA CYS A 81 -17.78 -5.36 2.77
C CYS A 81 -18.66 -5.01 3.98
N TYR A 82 -19.85 -4.46 3.73
CA TYR A 82 -20.87 -4.21 4.75
C TYR A 82 -22.07 -5.13 4.49
N GLU A 83 -22.43 -5.95 5.48
CA GLU A 83 -23.63 -6.78 5.45
C GLU A 83 -24.48 -6.45 6.68
N SER A 84 -25.75 -6.10 6.45
CA SER A 84 -26.72 -5.85 7.51
C SER A 84 -27.95 -6.71 7.29
N SER A 85 -28.27 -7.57 8.24
CA SER A 85 -29.53 -8.30 8.30
C SER A 85 -30.30 -7.90 9.56
N TRP A 86 -31.58 -7.60 9.38
CA TRP A 86 -32.52 -7.35 10.46
C TRP A 86 -33.83 -8.07 10.15
N SER A 87 -34.44 -8.65 11.16
CA SER A 87 -35.80 -9.18 11.13
C SER A 87 -36.61 -8.56 12.26
N VAL A 88 -37.91 -8.37 12.02
CA VAL A 88 -38.87 -7.91 13.03
C VAL A 88 -39.86 -9.05 13.24
N GLY A 89 -40.10 -9.44 14.49
CA GLY A 89 -41.09 -10.47 14.83
C GLY A 89 -42.52 -9.95 14.63
N GLU A 90 -43.38 -10.77 14.06
CA GLU A 90 -44.82 -10.48 13.97
C GLU A 90 -45.45 -10.57 15.36
N ASP A 91 -46.10 -9.49 15.80
CA ASP A 91 -46.92 -9.48 17.01
C ASP A 91 -47.94 -10.61 16.93
N SER A 92 -47.84 -11.56 17.87
CA SER A 92 -48.81 -12.65 18.01
C SER A 92 -49.90 -12.20 18.99
N ASP A 93 -51.10 -11.94 18.48
CA ASP A 93 -52.36 -11.79 19.23
C ASP A 93 -52.78 -13.11 19.91
#